data_AF-A0A944SHL4-F1
#
_entry.id   AF-A0A944SHL4-F1
#
_cell.length_a   1.000
_cell.length_b   1.000
_cell.length_c   1.000
_cell.angle_alpha   90.00
_cell.angle_beta   90.00
_cell.angle_gamma   90.00
#
_symmetry.space_group_name_H-M   'P 1'
#
loop_
_entity.id
_entity.type
_entity.pdbx_description
1 polymer ?
#
loop_
_entity_poly.entity_id
_entity_poly.type
_entity_poly.pdbx_seq_one_letter_code
_entity_poly.pdbx_strand_id
1 'polypeptide(L)' 'MSVTPKSVSDAPRWEKQGNTIWVSCRACRGWFPIGGDLLANGTIELKCPHCADAFLPTDAAKVIQP' A
#
# COMPACT_ATOMS: atom_id res chain seq x y z
N MET A 1 -2.92 23.90 8.07
CA MET A 1 -3.74 22.76 8.53
C MET A 1 -2.82 21.54 8.55
N SER A 2 -2.35 21.14 9.73
CA SER A 2 -1.46 19.98 9.87
C SER A 2 -2.31 18.71 9.79
N VAL A 3 -2.14 17.92 8.73
CA VAL A 3 -2.84 16.64 8.60
C VAL A 3 -2.21 15.67 9.60
N THR A 4 -2.89 15.44 10.72
CA THR A 4 -2.50 14.41 11.69
C THR A 4 -2.41 13.07 10.95
N PRO A 5 -1.27 12.35 10.98
CA PRO A 5 -1.21 11.02 10.38
C PRO A 5 -2.16 10.12 11.16
N LYS A 6 -3.26 9.69 10.52
CA LYS A 6 -4.12 8.65 11.05
C LYS A 6 -3.24 7.44 11.34
N SER A 7 -3.20 7.02 12.60
CA SER A 7 -2.54 5.80 13.05
C SER A 7 -2.98 4.65 12.15
N VAL A 8 -2.06 4.16 11.32
CA VAL A 8 -2.35 3.06 10.42
C VAL A 8 -2.26 1.78 11.23
N SER A 9 -3.39 1.35 11.77
CA SER A 9 -3.55 0.03 12.36
C SER A 9 -3.04 -1.01 11.36
N ASP A 10 -2.30 -2.03 11.81
CA ASP A 10 -2.09 -3.26 11.03
C ASP A 10 -3.49 -3.85 10.77
N ALA A 11 -4.14 -3.42 9.68
CA ALA A 11 -5.54 -3.76 9.47
C ALA A 11 -5.65 -5.30 9.45
N PRO A 12 -6.56 -5.89 10.24
CA PRO A 12 -6.62 -7.33 10.43
C PRO A 12 -6.62 -8.09 9.11
N ARG A 13 -5.96 -9.25 9.07
CA ARG A 13 -5.88 -10.08 7.85
C ARG A 13 -7.26 -10.41 7.26
N TRP A 14 -8.32 -10.39 8.07
CA TRP A 14 -9.70 -10.62 7.61
C TRP A 14 -10.31 -9.47 6.81
N GLU A 15 -9.89 -8.21 7.02
CA GLU A 15 -10.35 -7.08 6.20
C GLU A 15 -9.71 -7.09 4.80
N LYS A 16 -8.59 -7.80 4.65
CA LYS A 16 -7.78 -7.85 3.42
C LYS A 16 -7.82 -9.23 2.79
N GLN A 17 -9.00 -9.83 2.71
CA GLN A 17 -9.26 -11.10 2.02
C GLN A 17 -9.88 -10.86 0.63
N GLY A 18 -9.77 -11.86 -0.25
CA GLY A 18 -10.32 -11.83 -1.60
C GLY A 18 -9.26 -11.60 -2.68
N ASN A 19 -9.69 -11.34 -3.92
CA ASN A 19 -8.81 -11.21 -5.09
C ASN A 19 -8.12 -9.83 -5.20
N THR A 20 -7.81 -9.21 -4.07
CA THR A 20 -7.25 -7.86 -4.00
C THR A 20 -5.86 -7.90 -3.41
N ILE A 21 -4.90 -7.31 -4.12
CA ILE A 21 -3.56 -7.12 -3.61
C ILE A 21 -3.53 -5.83 -2.79
N TRP A 22 -3.02 -5.92 -1.57
CA TRP A 22 -2.85 -4.78 -0.67
C TRP A 22 -1.38 -4.48 -0.47
N VAL A 23 -1.02 -3.20 -0.59
CA VAL A 23 0.33 -2.71 -0.31
C VAL A 23 0.31 -1.71 0.84
N SER A 24 1.35 -1.75 1.66
CA SER A 24 1.60 -0.75 2.69
C SER A 24 2.69 0.21 2.23
N CYS A 25 2.40 1.50 2.27
CA CYS A 25 3.35 2.56 1.90
C CYS A 25 4.61 2.51 2.79
N ARG A 26 5.79 2.67 2.20
CA ARG A 26 7.05 2.71 2.96
C ARG A 26 7.15 3.89 3.94
N ALA A 27 6.59 5.03 3.57
CA ALA A 27 6.72 6.29 4.32
C ALA A 27 5.69 6.40 5.44
N CYS A 28 4.40 6.34 5.11
CA CYS A 28 3.32 6.54 6.10
C CYS A 28 2.72 5.24 6.64
N ARG A 29 3.18 4.07 6.16
CA ARG A 29 2.63 2.72 6.45
C ARG A 29 1.16 2.52 6.06
N GLY A 30 0.53 3.50 5.42
CA GLY A 30 -0.84 3.47 4.91
C GLY A 30 -1.08 2.32 3.94
N TRP A 31 -2.17 1.56 4.17
CA TRP A 31 -2.60 0.48 3.29
C TRP A 31 -3.48 1.01 2.14
N PHE A 32 -3.30 0.46 0.95
CA PHE A 32 -4.16 0.71 -0.20
C PHE A 32 -4.14 -0.47 -1.19
N PRO A 33 -5.20 -0.69 -1.96
CA PRO A 33 -5.25 -1.76 -2.95
C PRO A 33 -4.51 -1.36 -4.23
N ILE A 34 -3.93 -2.34 -4.91
CA ILE A 34 -3.36 -2.17 -6.26
C ILE A 34 -3.77 -3.33 -7.17
N GLY A 35 -3.72 -3.10 -8.49
CA GLY A 35 -3.87 -4.16 -9.48
C GLY A 35 -2.64 -5.08 -9.53
N GLY A 36 -2.85 -6.37 -9.82
CA GLY A 36 -1.76 -7.35 -9.89
C GLY A 36 -0.72 -7.06 -10.96
N ASP A 37 -1.14 -6.45 -12.07
CA ASP A 37 -0.22 -6.07 -13.16
C ASP A 37 0.82 -5.03 -12.72
N LEU A 38 0.44 -4.12 -11.81
CA LEU A 38 1.37 -3.12 -11.25
C LEU A 38 2.42 -3.78 -10.37
N LEU A 39 2.01 -4.76 -9.55
CA LEU A 39 2.93 -5.52 -8.71
C LEU A 39 3.84 -6.43 -9.54
N ALA A 40 3.30 -7.08 -10.59
CA ALA A 40 4.03 -7.98 -11.47
C ALA A 40 5.06 -7.25 -12.36
N ASN A 41 4.74 -6.04 -12.80
CA ASN A 41 5.67 -5.22 -13.58
C ASN A 41 6.87 -4.77 -12.72
N GLY A 42 6.62 -4.34 -11.48
CA GLY A 42 7.67 -4.00 -10.51
C GLY A 42 8.50 -2.75 -10.82
N THR A 43 8.42 -2.20 -12.04
CA THR A 43 9.14 -0.97 -12.43
C THR A 43 8.24 0.27 -12.50
N ILE A 44 6.93 0.10 -12.32
CA ILE A 44 5.98 1.22 -12.29
C ILE A 44 5.87 1.74 -10.85
N GLU A 45 6.13 3.03 -10.65
CA GLU A 45 5.98 3.65 -9.34
C GLU A 45 4.52 3.66 -8.87
N LEU A 46 4.32 3.28 -7.62
CA LEU A 46 3.08 3.40 -6.90
C LEU A 46 3.04 4.76 -6.20
N LYS A 47 1.93 5.48 -6.33
CA LYS A 47 1.69 6.72 -5.60
C LYS A 47 0.78 6.47 -4.41
N CYS A 48 1.28 6.74 -3.20
CA CYS A 48 0.50 6.57 -1.99
C CYS A 48 -0.66 7.58 -1.94
N PRO A 49 -1.93 7.15 -1.81
CA PRO A 49 -3.05 8.08 -1.71
C PRO A 49 -3.09 8.85 -0.38
N HIS A 50 -2.34 8.40 0.64
CA HIS A 50 -2.34 8.99 1.98
C HIS A 50 -1.31 10.10 2.16
N CYS A 51 -0.09 9.91 1.61
CA CYS A 51 1.03 10.84 1.81
C CYS A 51 1.66 11.34 0.50
N ALA A 52 1.11 10.92 -0.66
CA ALA A 52 1.61 11.25 -1.99
C ALA A 52 3.04 10.76 -2.32
N ASP A 53 3.70 10.02 -1.42
CA ASP A 53 5.01 9.40 -1.68
C ASP A 53 4.93 8.47 -2.90
N ALA A 54 5.93 8.56 -3.76
CA ALA A 54 6.13 7.68 -4.90
C ALA A 54 7.21 6.64 -4.55
N PHE A 55 6.93 5.38 -4.81
CA PHE A 55 7.84 4.28 -4.49
C PHE A 55 7.58 3.08 -5.41
N LEU A 56 8.60 2.25 -5.64
CA LEU A 56 8.42 1.03 -6.42
C LEU A 56 7.65 -0.01 -5.59
N PRO A 57 6.90 -0.93 -6.22
CA PRO A 57 6.21 -2.01 -5.50
C PRO A 57 7.17 -2.85 -4.63
N THR A 58 8.43 -3.00 -5.04
CA THR A 58 9.51 -3.68 -4.30
C THR A 58 9.94 -2.94 -3.04
N ASP A 59 9.71 -1.63 -2.96
CA ASP A 59 10.00 -0.81 -1.78
C ASP A 59 8.82 -0.77 -0.81
N ALA A 60 7.70 -1.43 -1.11
CA ALA A 60 6.55 -1.47 -0.23
C ALA A 60 6.92 -2.02 1.16
N ALA A 61 6.34 -1.43 2.20
CA ALA A 61 6.58 -1.86 3.58
C ALA A 61 6.17 -3.32 3.82
N LYS A 62 5.02 -3.69 3.25
CA LYS A 62 4.39 -5.01 3.30
C LYS A 62 3.49 -5.15 2.08
N VAL A 63 3.31 -6.39 1.62
CA VAL A 63 2.39 -6.75 0.55
C VAL A 63 1.55 -7.93 1.02
N ILE A 64 0.25 -7.90 0.76
CA ILE A 64 -0.66 -9.04 0.93
C ILE A 64 -1.21 -9.37 -0.45
N GLN A 65 -0.99 -10.61 -0.88
CA GLN A 65 -1.55 -11.18 -2.09
C GLN A 65 -2.69 -12.15 -1.68
N PRO A 66 -3.67 -12.39 -2.57
CA PRO A 66 -4.67 -13.44 -2.40
C PRO A 66 -4.07 -14.81 -2.12
#